data_AF-A0A5E4PH07-F1
#
_entry.id   AF-A0A5E4PH07-F1
#
_cell.length_a   1.000
_cell.length_b   1.000
_cell.length_c   1.000
_cell.angle_alpha   90.00
_cell.angle_beta   90.00
_cell.angle_gamma   90.00
#
_symmetry.space_group_name_H-M   'P 1'
#
loop_
_entity.id
_entity.type
_entity.pdbx_description
1 polymer ?
#
loop_
_entity_poly.entity_id
_entity_poly.type
_entity_poly.pdbx_seq_one_letter_code
_entity_poly.pdbx_strand_id
1 'polypeptide(L)'
;MLWRQEFEKLKEALELERTLKGKFRLVEHKTGLASTANTDVTGNIKVINLDTSQTPLKCALSYAYELKNLNNAEKYENLIERAKKGSISRSNFVKEMIKIEAEAAYFRAKAFLDLGGKRENFPYNKEYLRIFDETKELRKEEIIKKFAQYILENGKVRQQFAAKKYYVDSFDYYSGKKMWPSFYDKKPKDVVLVKPANDDYFVELKKPKGRKVK
;
A
#
# COMPACT_ATOMS: atom_id res chain seq x y z
N MET A 1 15.46 4.92 21.71
CA MET A 1 14.05 5.27 21.39
C MET A 1 13.19 4.02 21.50
N LEU A 2 12.02 4.10 22.15
CA LEU A 2 11.21 2.91 22.51
C LEU A 2 10.75 2.09 21.29
N TRP A 3 10.44 2.74 20.16
CA TRP A 3 10.02 2.02 18.95
C TRP A 3 11.12 1.13 18.37
N ARG A 4 12.39 1.53 18.50
CA ARG A 4 13.55 0.77 18.00
C ARG A 4 13.72 -0.55 18.75
N GLN A 5 13.47 -0.54 20.06
CA GLN A 5 13.50 -1.74 20.89
C GLN A 5 12.42 -2.75 20.48
N GLU A 6 11.24 -2.28 20.06
CA GLU A 6 10.23 -3.17 19.47
C GLU A 6 10.64 -3.68 18.10
N PHE A 7 11.24 -2.82 17.26
CA PHE A 7 11.70 -3.19 15.93
C PHE A 7 12.82 -4.24 15.95
N GLU A 8 13.76 -4.15 16.89
CA GLU A 8 14.90 -5.08 16.97
C GLU A 8 14.49 -6.52 17.29
N LYS A 9 13.28 -6.73 17.83
CA LYS A 9 12.69 -8.06 18.03
C LYS A 9 12.19 -8.69 16.71
N LEU A 10 11.99 -7.89 15.66
CA LEU A 10 11.49 -8.32 14.35
C LEU A 10 12.64 -8.85 13.48
N LYS A 11 13.04 -10.10 13.66
CA LYS A 11 14.24 -10.69 13.00
C LYS A 11 14.26 -10.48 11.48
N GLU A 12 13.18 -10.82 10.77
CA GLU A 12 13.11 -10.65 9.30
C GLU A 12 13.14 -9.18 8.87
N ALA A 13 12.52 -8.27 9.62
CA ALA A 13 12.55 -6.84 9.30
C ALA A 13 13.93 -6.23 9.58
N LEU A 14 14.62 -6.70 10.62
CA LEU A 14 15.99 -6.30 10.95
C LEU A 14 16.98 -6.79 9.88
N GLU A 15 16.80 -8.01 9.37
CA GLU A 15 17.58 -8.51 8.24
C GLU A 15 17.35 -7.66 6.99
N LEU A 16 16.09 -7.36 6.68
CA LEU A 16 15.74 -6.50 5.54
C LEU A 16 16.37 -5.10 5.65
N GLU A 17 16.34 -4.50 6.84
CA GLU A 17 17.03 -3.22 7.11
C GLU A 17 18.54 -3.31 6.81
N ARG A 18 19.20 -4.40 7.23
CA ARG A 18 20.63 -4.62 6.96
C ARG A 18 20.92 -4.74 5.48
N THR A 19 20.09 -5.48 4.73
CA THR A 19 20.24 -5.63 3.27
C THR A 19 20.03 -4.31 2.53
N LEU A 20 19.15 -3.44 3.04
CA LEU A 20 18.86 -2.12 2.46
C LEU A 20 19.79 -1.01 2.98
N LYS A 21 20.74 -1.33 3.86
CA LYS A 21 21.65 -0.35 4.46
C LYS A 21 22.37 0.46 3.37
N GLY A 22 22.35 1.78 3.51
CA GLY A 22 22.94 2.71 2.55
C GLY A 22 22.08 3.02 1.32
N LYS A 23 20.97 2.30 1.10
CA LYS A 23 20.01 2.59 0.02
C LYS A 23 18.90 3.57 0.43
N PHE A 24 18.80 3.86 1.73
CA PHE A 24 17.83 4.81 2.25
C PHE A 24 18.36 5.57 3.46
N ARG A 25 17.67 6.66 3.78
CA ARG A 25 17.80 7.43 5.01
C ARG A 25 16.49 7.34 5.79
N LEU A 26 16.59 7.09 7.10
CA LEU A 26 15.47 7.24 8.02
C LEU A 26 15.43 8.69 8.53
N VAL A 27 14.26 9.33 8.43
CA VAL A 27 13.99 10.66 8.99
C VAL A 27 12.85 10.52 9.99
N GLU A 28 13.15 10.73 11.26
CA GLU A 28 12.18 10.67 12.34
C GLU A 28 11.61 12.05 12.63
N HIS A 29 10.29 12.16 12.74
CA HIS A 29 9.59 13.39 13.09
C HIS A 29 8.47 13.12 14.10
N LYS A 30 7.85 14.18 14.64
CA LYS A 30 6.76 14.11 15.63
C LYS A 30 5.63 15.07 15.25
N THR A 31 5.04 14.85 14.09
CA THR A 31 4.11 15.82 13.47
C THR A 31 2.66 15.34 13.44
N GLY A 32 2.37 14.14 13.95
CA GLY A 32 1.01 13.60 14.02
C GLY A 32 0.40 13.37 12.63
N LEU A 33 1.21 12.99 11.63
CA LEU A 33 0.73 12.78 10.27
C LEU A 33 -0.17 11.55 10.19
N ALA A 34 -1.11 11.58 9.23
CA ALA A 34 -2.07 10.49 9.03
C ALA A 34 -1.42 9.17 8.60
N SER A 35 -0.30 9.24 7.87
CA SER A 35 0.57 8.08 7.66
C SER A 35 1.66 8.09 8.73
N THR A 36 1.79 6.98 9.45
CA THR A 36 2.85 6.81 10.45
C THR A 36 4.22 6.64 9.81
N ALA A 37 4.28 6.19 8.55
CA ALA A 37 5.49 6.27 7.76
C ALA A 37 5.20 6.41 6.25
N ASN A 38 6.15 6.92 5.48
CA ASN A 38 6.09 6.94 4.02
C ASN A 38 7.49 6.96 3.41
N THR A 39 7.70 6.14 2.37
CA THR A 39 8.93 6.12 1.59
C THR A 39 8.85 7.09 0.42
N ASP A 40 9.75 8.07 0.37
CA ASP A 40 10.04 8.86 -0.81
C ASP A 40 11.05 8.15 -1.70
N VAL A 41 10.61 7.77 -2.90
CA VAL A 41 11.41 7.06 -3.90
C VAL A 41 12.01 7.98 -4.97
N THR A 42 11.87 9.30 -4.87
CA THR A 42 12.25 10.22 -5.95
C THR A 42 13.75 10.57 -6.02
N GLY A 43 14.52 10.28 -4.95
CA GLY A 43 15.97 10.53 -4.89
C GLY A 43 16.86 9.32 -5.16
N ASN A 44 18.17 9.57 -5.27
CA ASN A 44 19.21 8.52 -5.30
C ASN A 44 19.30 7.75 -3.97
N ILE A 45 19.12 8.47 -2.87
CA ILE A 45 18.89 7.89 -1.54
C ILE A 45 17.41 8.02 -1.26
N LYS A 46 16.72 6.89 -1.05
CA LYS A 46 15.30 6.92 -0.71
C LYS A 46 15.13 7.39 0.73
N VAL A 47 14.03 8.04 1.07
CA VAL A 47 13.81 8.55 2.44
C VAL A 47 12.59 7.88 3.06
N ILE A 48 12.78 7.18 4.17
CA ILE A 48 11.66 6.72 4.99
C ILE A 48 11.40 7.79 6.05
N ASN A 49 10.26 8.47 5.94
CA ASN A 49 9.78 9.39 6.95
C ASN A 49 8.97 8.60 7.99
N LEU A 50 9.28 8.72 9.28
CA LEU A 50 8.64 7.99 10.37
C LEU A 50 8.12 8.97 11.43
N ASP A 51 6.82 8.93 11.69
CA ASP A 51 6.19 9.70 12.76
C ASP A 51 6.29 8.97 14.10
N THR A 52 7.23 9.41 14.92
CA THR A 52 7.52 8.85 16.25
C THR A 52 6.62 9.39 17.36
N SER A 53 5.62 10.21 17.04
CA SER A 53 4.55 10.58 17.98
C SER A 53 3.56 9.45 18.27
N GLN A 54 3.57 8.39 17.45
CA GLN A 54 2.69 7.23 17.59
C GLN A 54 3.23 6.22 18.62
N THR A 55 2.40 5.24 19.00
CA THR A 55 2.83 4.17 19.93
C THR A 55 4.07 3.42 19.40
N PRO A 56 5.00 2.97 20.27
CA PRO A 56 6.22 2.28 19.85
C PRO A 56 5.98 1.10 18.89
N LEU A 57 4.98 0.27 19.17
CA LEU A 57 4.60 -0.86 18.32
C LEU A 57 4.16 -0.41 16.92
N LYS A 58 3.29 0.62 16.83
CA LYS A 58 2.83 1.16 15.55
C LYS A 58 3.99 1.76 14.74
N CYS A 59 4.94 2.43 15.39
CA CYS A 59 6.14 2.93 14.73
C CYS A 59 7.00 1.78 14.15
N ALA A 60 7.29 0.75 14.95
CA ALA A 60 8.08 -0.41 14.52
C ALA A 60 7.44 -1.14 13.33
N LEU A 61 6.12 -1.37 13.38
CA LEU A 61 5.38 -2.02 12.30
C LEU A 61 5.25 -1.14 11.04
N SER A 62 5.14 0.18 11.19
CA SER A 62 5.16 1.11 10.04
C SER A 62 6.52 1.10 9.36
N TYR A 63 7.59 1.08 10.15
CA TYR A 63 8.94 1.01 9.61
C TYR A 63 9.21 -0.30 8.88
N ALA A 64 8.80 -1.45 9.45
CA ALA A 64 8.89 -2.75 8.77
C ALA A 64 8.12 -2.79 7.44
N TYR A 65 6.95 -2.14 7.40
CA TYR A 65 6.14 -2.00 6.19
C TYR A 65 6.85 -1.17 5.11
N GLU A 66 7.42 -0.02 5.48
CA GLU A 66 8.14 0.85 4.53
C GLU A 66 9.43 0.21 4.02
N LEU A 67 10.17 -0.54 4.86
CA LEU A 67 11.32 -1.34 4.40
C LEU A 67 10.90 -2.34 3.32
N LYS A 68 9.72 -2.98 3.49
CA LYS A 68 9.20 -3.91 2.48
C LYS A 68 8.76 -3.21 1.20
N ASN A 69 8.16 -2.03 1.29
CA ASN A 69 7.84 -1.21 0.12
C ASN A 69 9.11 -0.76 -0.62
N LEU A 70 10.14 -0.34 0.10
CA LEU A 70 11.43 0.02 -0.46
C LEU A 70 12.08 -1.16 -1.17
N ASN A 71 12.05 -2.35 -0.58
CA ASN A 71 12.53 -3.58 -1.23
C ASN A 71 11.74 -3.94 -2.50
N ASN A 72 10.49 -3.46 -2.60
CA ASN A 72 9.63 -3.67 -3.75
C ASN A 72 9.65 -2.48 -4.73
N ALA A 73 10.49 -1.46 -4.52
CA ALA A 73 10.53 -0.24 -5.33
C ALA A 73 10.74 -0.52 -6.82
N GLU A 74 11.68 -1.40 -7.17
CA GLU A 74 11.94 -1.79 -8.57
C GLU A 74 10.71 -2.43 -9.24
N LYS A 75 9.92 -3.21 -8.49
CA LYS A 75 8.67 -3.80 -9.01
C LYS A 75 7.64 -2.71 -9.32
N TYR A 76 7.51 -1.71 -8.44
CA TYR A 76 6.64 -0.55 -8.67
C TYR A 76 7.10 0.26 -9.89
N GLU A 77 8.39 0.57 -9.97
CA GLU A 77 8.98 1.32 -11.10
C GLU A 77 8.77 0.59 -12.43
N ASN A 78 8.95 -0.74 -12.46
CA ASN A 78 8.70 -1.54 -13.65
C ASN A 78 7.24 -1.47 -14.12
N LEU A 79 6.27 -1.55 -13.19
CA LEU A 79 4.85 -1.43 -13.53
C LEU A 79 4.49 -0.05 -14.07
N ILE A 80 5.02 1.00 -13.44
CA ILE A 80 4.83 2.38 -13.87
C ILE A 80 5.39 2.58 -15.28
N GLU A 81 6.58 2.05 -15.54
CA GLU A 81 7.23 2.15 -16.84
C GLU A 81 6.46 1.38 -17.93
N ARG A 82 5.95 0.18 -17.62
CA ARG A 82 5.06 -0.56 -18.52
C ARG A 82 3.76 0.20 -18.80
N ALA A 83 3.21 0.91 -17.81
CA ALA A 83 2.02 1.75 -17.99
C ALA A 83 2.31 2.96 -18.90
N LYS A 84 3.44 3.64 -18.71
CA LYS A 84 3.90 4.75 -19.57
C LYS A 84 4.09 4.31 -21.02
N LYS A 85 4.66 3.13 -21.23
CA LYS A 85 4.88 2.52 -22.56
C LYS A 85 3.63 1.89 -23.17
N GLY A 86 2.52 1.84 -22.43
CA GLY A 86 1.29 1.16 -22.89
C GLY A 86 1.42 -0.36 -23.03
N SER A 87 2.44 -1.00 -22.43
CA SER A 87 2.72 -2.44 -22.54
C SER A 87 2.06 -3.29 -21.45
N ILE A 88 1.17 -2.69 -20.65
CA ILE A 88 0.35 -3.37 -19.65
C ILE A 88 -1.09 -2.85 -19.71
N SER A 89 -2.06 -3.75 -19.52
CA SER A 89 -3.46 -3.36 -19.43
C SER A 89 -3.76 -2.73 -18.06
N ARG A 90 -4.76 -1.85 -18.00
CA ARG A 90 -5.24 -1.25 -16.74
C ARG A 90 -5.55 -2.30 -15.67
N SER A 91 -6.24 -3.39 -16.05
CA SER A 91 -6.59 -4.48 -15.13
C SER A 91 -5.35 -5.18 -14.58
N ASN A 92 -4.36 -5.48 -15.43
CA ASN A 92 -3.14 -6.15 -14.98
C ASN A 92 -2.29 -5.23 -14.12
N PHE A 93 -2.20 -3.94 -14.46
CA PHE A 93 -1.52 -2.95 -13.61
C PHE A 93 -2.12 -2.91 -12.20
N VAL A 94 -3.45 -2.81 -12.08
CA VAL A 94 -4.12 -2.77 -10.77
C VAL A 94 -3.87 -4.06 -9.98
N LYS A 95 -4.00 -5.23 -10.61
CA LYS A 95 -3.76 -6.52 -9.94
C LYS A 95 -2.31 -6.68 -9.49
N GLU A 96 -1.35 -6.29 -10.34
CA GLU A 96 0.08 -6.39 -10.01
C GLU A 96 0.48 -5.38 -8.92
N MET A 97 -0.01 -4.13 -8.95
CA MET A 97 0.21 -3.15 -7.88
C MET A 97 -0.35 -3.64 -6.54
N ILE A 98 -1.58 -4.17 -6.53
CA ILE A 98 -2.21 -4.70 -5.32
C ILE A 98 -1.47 -5.93 -4.80
N LYS A 99 -0.90 -6.77 -5.67
CA LYS A 99 -0.07 -7.90 -5.24
C LYS A 99 1.18 -7.41 -4.51
N ILE A 100 1.82 -6.34 -4.98
CA ILE A 100 3.00 -5.77 -4.31
C ILE A 100 2.61 -5.16 -2.95
N GLU A 101 1.49 -4.43 -2.88
CA GLU A 101 0.93 -3.90 -1.63
C GLU A 101 0.59 -5.02 -0.63
N ALA A 102 0.03 -6.13 -1.13
CA ALA A 102 -0.30 -7.31 -0.34
C ALA A 102 0.95 -7.97 0.27
N GLU A 103 2.09 -7.99 -0.43
CA GLU A 103 3.36 -8.47 0.13
C GLU A 103 3.80 -7.62 1.32
N ALA A 104 3.66 -6.29 1.24
CA ALA A 104 4.01 -5.38 2.34
C ALA A 104 3.03 -5.50 3.52
N ALA A 105 1.72 -5.59 3.23
CA ALA A 105 0.69 -5.79 4.24
C ALA A 105 0.85 -7.13 4.98
N TYR A 106 1.12 -8.21 4.24
CA TYR A 106 1.46 -9.52 4.80
C TYR A 106 2.68 -9.42 5.72
N PHE A 107 3.76 -8.76 5.26
CA PHE A 107 5.00 -8.63 6.03
C PHE A 107 4.77 -7.91 7.37
N ARG A 108 4.01 -6.81 7.36
CA ARG A 108 3.65 -6.07 8.58
C ARG A 108 2.79 -6.90 9.55
N ALA A 109 1.81 -7.63 9.04
CA ALA A 109 0.95 -8.47 9.86
C ALA A 109 1.73 -9.67 10.45
N LYS A 110 2.60 -10.30 9.66
CA LYS A 110 3.52 -11.34 10.13
C LYS A 110 4.44 -10.81 11.23
N ALA A 111 5.06 -9.65 11.03
CA ALA A 111 5.92 -9.01 12.01
C ALA A 111 5.21 -8.81 13.37
N PHE A 112 3.93 -8.42 13.35
CA PHE A 112 3.14 -8.32 14.58
C PHE A 112 2.90 -9.67 15.26
N LEU A 113 2.59 -10.72 14.49
CA LEU A 113 2.43 -12.07 15.03
C LEU A 113 3.73 -12.61 15.62
N ASP A 114 4.87 -12.35 14.97
CA ASP A 114 6.20 -12.76 15.42
C ASP A 114 6.60 -12.13 16.77
N LEU A 115 6.03 -10.96 17.12
CA LEU A 115 6.20 -10.32 18.43
C LEU A 115 5.36 -10.98 19.54
N GLY A 116 4.52 -11.98 19.22
CA GLY A 116 3.53 -12.51 20.16
C GLY A 116 2.45 -11.48 20.53
N GLY A 117 2.20 -10.50 19.64
CA GLY A 117 1.24 -9.43 19.90
C GLY A 117 -0.19 -9.95 20.09
N LYS A 118 -0.87 -9.49 21.14
CA LYS A 118 -2.29 -9.79 21.33
C LYS A 118 -3.15 -9.03 20.31
N ARG A 119 -4.05 -9.73 19.62
CA ARG A 119 -4.83 -9.21 18.47
C ARG A 119 -5.52 -7.89 18.71
N GLU A 120 -6.04 -7.68 19.92
CA GLU A 120 -6.70 -6.45 20.33
C GLU A 120 -5.81 -5.22 20.12
N ASN A 121 -4.49 -5.40 20.25
CA ASN A 121 -3.47 -4.37 20.16
C ASN A 121 -2.92 -4.15 18.73
N PHE A 122 -3.42 -4.89 17.72
CA PHE A 122 -2.96 -4.67 16.35
C PHE A 122 -3.41 -3.28 15.86
N PRO A 123 -2.47 -2.37 15.53
CA PRO A 123 -2.83 -0.98 15.27
C PRO A 123 -3.24 -0.70 13.81
N TYR A 124 -3.45 -1.76 13.02
CA TYR A 124 -3.89 -1.69 11.61
C TYR A 124 -5.10 -2.59 11.38
N ASN A 125 -5.42 -2.85 10.11
CA ASN A 125 -6.58 -3.62 9.72
C ASN A 125 -6.53 -5.06 10.26
N LYS A 126 -7.35 -5.35 11.28
CA LYS A 126 -7.41 -6.64 11.97
C LYS A 126 -7.80 -7.80 11.05
N GLU A 127 -8.44 -7.52 9.91
CA GLU A 127 -8.74 -8.53 8.88
C GLU A 127 -7.48 -9.22 8.36
N TYR A 128 -6.33 -8.54 8.36
CA TYR A 128 -5.06 -9.16 7.97
C TYR A 128 -4.64 -10.29 8.91
N LEU A 129 -4.94 -10.18 10.21
CA LEU A 129 -4.67 -11.26 11.16
C LEU A 129 -5.66 -12.41 11.00
N ARG A 130 -6.92 -12.12 10.66
CA ARG A 130 -7.92 -13.16 10.33
C ARG A 130 -7.47 -13.98 9.12
N ILE A 131 -6.94 -13.35 8.08
CA ILE A 131 -6.42 -14.07 6.91
C ILE A 131 -5.33 -15.06 7.32
N PHE A 132 -4.43 -14.72 8.26
CA PHE A 132 -3.43 -15.67 8.77
C PHE A 132 -4.06 -16.90 9.42
N ASP A 133 -5.16 -16.76 10.15
CA ASP A 133 -5.81 -17.91 10.78
C ASP A 133 -6.46 -18.85 9.79
N GLU A 134 -7.15 -18.26 8.81
CA GLU A 134 -7.88 -19.00 7.78
C GLU A 134 -6.92 -19.69 6.78
N THR A 135 -5.62 -19.39 6.86
CA THR A 135 -4.63 -19.82 5.86
C THR A 135 -3.38 -20.45 6.46
N LYS A 136 -3.43 -20.93 7.72
CA LYS A 136 -2.27 -21.52 8.42
C LYS A 136 -1.55 -22.64 7.66
N GLU A 137 -2.31 -23.44 6.92
CA GLU A 137 -1.79 -24.57 6.13
C GLU A 137 -1.33 -24.17 4.71
N LEU A 138 -1.57 -22.93 4.30
CA LEU A 138 -1.24 -22.48 2.95
C LEU A 138 0.21 -22.02 2.85
N ARG A 139 0.79 -22.17 1.65
CA ARG A 139 2.10 -21.58 1.38
C ARG A 139 2.02 -20.05 1.35
N LYS A 140 3.13 -19.39 1.67
CA LYS A 140 3.24 -17.92 1.69
C LYS A 140 2.64 -17.25 0.45
N GLU A 141 2.90 -17.76 -0.74
CA GLU A 141 2.40 -17.19 -2.00
C GLU A 141 0.87 -17.21 -2.07
N GLU A 142 0.23 -18.21 -1.48
CA GLU A 142 -1.22 -18.36 -1.44
C GLU A 142 -1.85 -17.47 -0.37
N ILE A 143 -1.19 -17.31 0.77
CA ILE A 143 -1.60 -16.32 1.79
C ILE A 143 -1.55 -14.90 1.20
N ILE A 144 -0.47 -14.55 0.48
CA ILE A 144 -0.34 -13.25 -0.20
C ILE A 144 -1.45 -13.05 -1.23
N LYS A 145 -1.88 -14.10 -1.95
CA LYS A 145 -3.05 -14.01 -2.85
C LYS A 145 -4.33 -13.69 -2.10
N LYS A 146 -4.54 -14.24 -0.89
CA LYS A 146 -5.71 -13.91 -0.05
C LYS A 146 -5.66 -12.46 0.45
N PHE A 147 -4.48 -11.96 0.84
CA PHE A 147 -4.28 -10.54 1.12
C PHE A 147 -4.60 -9.66 -0.09
N ALA A 148 -4.08 -10.02 -1.27
CA ALA A 148 -4.32 -9.26 -2.50
C ALA A 148 -5.80 -9.22 -2.86
N GLN A 149 -6.53 -10.33 -2.72
CA GLN A 149 -7.97 -10.38 -2.94
C GLN A 149 -8.71 -9.44 -1.98
N TYR A 150 -8.38 -9.52 -0.69
CA TYR A 150 -8.99 -8.65 0.31
C TYR A 150 -8.72 -7.17 0.04
N ILE A 151 -7.48 -6.79 -0.30
CA ILE A 151 -7.12 -5.40 -0.61
C ILE A 151 -7.84 -4.91 -1.87
N LEU A 152 -8.00 -5.78 -2.88
CA LEU A 152 -8.72 -5.45 -4.11
C LEU A 152 -10.20 -5.13 -3.86
N GLU A 153 -10.83 -5.87 -2.95
CA GLU A 153 -12.26 -5.73 -2.63
C GLU A 153 -12.55 -4.65 -1.57
N ASN A 154 -11.69 -4.56 -0.54
CA ASN A 154 -11.98 -3.83 0.69
C ASN A 154 -10.88 -2.83 1.10
N GLY A 155 -9.72 -2.87 0.43
CA GLY A 155 -8.56 -2.06 0.79
C GLY A 155 -8.84 -0.58 0.65
N LYS A 156 -8.31 0.22 1.60
CA LYS A 156 -8.42 1.68 1.59
C LYS A 156 -7.04 2.34 1.61
N VAL A 157 -6.82 3.28 0.71
CA VAL A 157 -5.68 4.19 0.67
C VAL A 157 -6.06 5.46 1.43
N ARG A 158 -5.18 5.90 2.34
CA ARG A 158 -5.39 7.06 3.23
C ARG A 158 -6.73 6.97 4.01
N GLN A 159 -7.21 5.75 4.28
CA GLN A 159 -8.50 5.44 4.91
C GLN A 159 -9.76 5.96 4.19
N GLN A 160 -9.62 6.65 3.06
CA GLN A 160 -10.71 7.34 2.38
C GLN A 160 -11.04 6.73 1.02
N PHE A 161 -10.02 6.28 0.28
CA PHE A 161 -10.18 5.89 -1.12
C PHE A 161 -10.05 4.38 -1.28
N ALA A 162 -10.94 3.75 -2.03
CA ALA A 162 -10.77 2.35 -2.38
C ALA A 162 -9.42 2.13 -3.11
N ALA A 163 -8.64 1.14 -2.67
CA ALA A 163 -7.31 0.85 -3.22
C ALA A 163 -7.39 0.56 -4.73
N LYS A 164 -8.41 -0.19 -5.15
CA LYS A 164 -8.71 -0.42 -6.57
C LYS A 164 -8.86 0.87 -7.37
N LYS A 165 -9.62 1.85 -6.85
CA LYS A 165 -9.79 3.15 -7.51
C LYS A 165 -8.48 3.92 -7.57
N TYR A 166 -7.74 3.96 -6.47
CA TYR A 166 -6.44 4.61 -6.41
C TYR A 166 -5.50 4.11 -7.52
N TYR A 167 -5.34 2.79 -7.65
CA TYR A 167 -4.45 2.23 -8.68
C TYR A 167 -5.00 2.34 -10.11
N VAL A 168 -6.32 2.44 -10.30
CA VAL A 168 -6.91 2.81 -11.60
C VAL A 168 -6.52 4.23 -11.99
N ASP A 169 -6.65 5.18 -11.06
CA ASP A 169 -6.28 6.57 -11.30
C ASP A 169 -4.76 6.71 -11.52
N SER A 170 -3.94 5.92 -10.81
CA SER A 170 -2.49 5.82 -11.08
C SER A 170 -2.19 5.33 -12.49
N PHE A 171 -2.87 4.29 -12.97
CA PHE A 171 -2.69 3.83 -14.35
C PHE A 171 -3.08 4.92 -15.36
N ASP A 172 -4.25 5.54 -15.19
CA ASP A 172 -4.73 6.59 -16.10
C ASP A 172 -3.77 7.79 -16.12
N TYR A 173 -3.16 8.12 -14.98
CA TYR A 173 -2.11 9.13 -14.90
C TYR A 173 -0.82 8.72 -15.63
N TYR A 174 -0.23 7.58 -15.28
CA TYR A 174 1.05 7.17 -15.85
C TYR A 174 0.97 6.82 -17.34
N SER A 175 -0.19 6.38 -17.83
CA SER A 175 -0.44 6.16 -19.26
C SER A 175 -0.77 7.42 -20.04
N GLY A 176 -0.73 8.60 -19.41
CA GLY A 176 -0.99 9.90 -20.06
C GLY A 176 -2.46 10.15 -20.42
N LYS A 177 -3.40 9.38 -19.87
CA LYS A 177 -4.84 9.51 -20.18
C LYS A 177 -5.51 10.61 -19.37
N LYS A 178 -5.04 10.88 -18.15
CA LYS A 178 -5.61 11.88 -17.23
C LYS A 178 -4.51 12.54 -16.41
N MET A 179 -4.77 13.74 -15.91
CA MET A 179 -3.92 14.35 -14.88
C MET A 179 -4.10 13.65 -13.54
N TRP A 180 -3.06 13.70 -12.69
CA TRP A 180 -3.13 13.12 -11.34
C TRP A 180 -4.22 13.81 -10.51
N PRO A 181 -5.14 13.07 -9.86
CA PRO A 181 -6.19 13.70 -9.08
C PRO A 181 -5.63 14.32 -7.79
N SER A 182 -5.63 15.65 -7.72
CA SER A 182 -5.04 16.42 -6.62
C SER A 182 -5.67 16.16 -5.24
N PHE A 183 -6.88 15.60 -5.18
CA PHE A 183 -7.52 15.24 -3.91
C PHE A 183 -6.80 14.11 -3.17
N TYR A 184 -6.00 13.29 -3.86
CA TYR A 184 -5.16 12.33 -3.17
C TYR A 184 -4.14 13.04 -2.30
N ASP A 185 -3.62 14.19 -2.71
CA ASP A 185 -2.55 14.92 -2.02
C ASP A 185 -3.04 15.96 -1.01
N LYS A 186 -4.35 16.19 -0.92
CA LYS A 186 -4.94 17.07 0.09
C LYS A 186 -4.86 16.43 1.48
N LYS A 187 -4.59 17.24 2.52
CA LYS A 187 -4.58 16.79 3.91
C LYS A 187 -5.99 16.31 4.29
N PRO A 188 -6.15 15.30 5.18
CA PRO A 188 -7.46 14.72 5.51
C PRO A 188 -8.52 15.72 6.00
N LYS A 189 -8.10 16.88 6.54
CA LYS A 189 -9.00 17.95 7.01
C LYS A 189 -9.64 18.76 5.89
N ASP A 190 -9.10 18.68 4.66
CA ASP A 190 -9.54 19.43 3.48
C ASP A 190 -10.20 18.53 2.41
N VAL A 191 -10.37 17.24 2.73
CA VAL A 191 -11.10 16.30 1.89
C VAL A 191 -12.52 16.23 2.42
N VAL A 192 -13.45 16.88 1.72
CA VAL A 192 -14.88 16.59 1.86
C VAL A 192 -15.02 15.09 1.64
N LEU A 193 -15.46 14.36 2.67
CA LEU A 193 -15.81 12.95 2.56
C LEU A 193 -16.74 12.83 1.36
N VAL A 194 -16.22 12.29 0.26
CA VAL A 194 -17.08 11.81 -0.81
C VAL A 194 -17.82 10.68 -0.15
N LYS A 195 -19.10 10.92 0.19
CA LYS A 195 -20.07 9.89 0.59
C LYS A 195 -19.81 8.67 -0.29
N PRO A 196 -19.93 7.43 0.24
CA PRO A 196 -19.76 6.23 -0.57
C PRO A 196 -20.53 6.48 -1.86
N ALA A 197 -19.79 6.57 -2.98
CA ALA A 197 -20.41 6.97 -4.22
C ALA A 197 -21.55 5.98 -4.45
N ASN A 198 -22.78 6.51 -4.51
CA ASN A 198 -23.93 5.76 -4.97
C ASN A 198 -23.49 4.96 -6.20
N ASP A 199 -24.00 3.74 -6.31
CA ASP A 199 -23.76 2.80 -7.41
C ASP A 199 -24.12 3.36 -8.81
N ASP A 200 -24.57 4.61 -8.89
CA ASP A 200 -24.94 5.36 -10.09
C ASP A 200 -23.75 5.69 -11.01
N TYR A 201 -22.49 5.56 -10.56
CA TYR A 201 -21.32 5.70 -11.44
C TYR A 201 -21.12 4.50 -12.42
N PHE A 202 -21.98 3.48 -12.33
CA PHE A 202 -21.93 2.28 -13.18
C PHE A 202 -22.90 2.29 -14.39
N VAL A 203 -23.62 3.38 -14.66
CA VAL A 203 -24.45 3.50 -15.88
C VAL A 203 -23.77 4.39 -16.90
N GLU A 204 -22.92 3.80 -17.75
CA GLU A 204 -22.92 3.99 -19.22
C GLU A 204 -21.74 3.26 -19.88
N LEU A 205 -21.93 1.95 -20.08
CA LEU A 205 -21.33 1.22 -21.21
C LEU A 205 -22.45 0.47 -21.94
N LYS A 206 -23.46 1.20 -22.45
CA LYS A 206 -24.22 0.72 -23.61
C LYS A 206 -23.43 1.13 -24.86
N LYS A 207 -22.92 0.10 -25.53
CA LYS A 207 -22.12 0.07 -26.77
C LYS A 207 -22.47 1.18 -27.78
N PRO A 208 -21.50 1.66 -28.58
CA PRO A 208 -21.80 2.45 -29.76
C PRO A 208 -22.57 1.57 -30.76
N LYS A 209 -23.81 1.95 -31.12
CA LYS A 209 -24.42 1.45 -32.35
C LYS A 209 -23.85 2.27 -33.50
N GLY A 210 -23.11 1.59 -34.36
CA GLY A 210 -22.37 2.16 -35.47
C GLY A 210 -23.23 2.99 -36.43
N ARG A 211 -22.57 4.00 -37.00
CA ARG A 211 -22.92 4.60 -38.29
C ARG A 211 -23.17 3.49 -39.31
N LYS A 212 -24.35 3.47 -39.91
CA LYS A 212 -24.50 2.96 -41.28
C LYS A 212 -24.55 4.17 -42.20
N VAL A 213 -23.50 4.26 -43.03
CA VAL A 213 -23.51 5.02 -44.26
C VAL A 213 -24.47 4.31 -45.22
N LYS A 214 -25.48 5.03 -45.70
CA LYS A 214 -25.97 4.99 -47.08
C LYS A 214 -26.72 6.29 -47.33
#